data_AF-F6HN00-F1
#
_entry.id   AF-F6HN00-F1
#
_cell.length_a   1.000
_cell.length_b   1.000
_cell.length_c   1.000
_cell.angle_alpha   90.00
_cell.angle_beta   90.00
_cell.angle_gamma   90.00
#
_symmetry.space_group_name_H-M   'P 1'
#
loop_
_entity.id
_entity.type
_entity.pdbx_description
1 polymer ?
#
loop_
_entity_poly.entity_id
_entity_poly.type
_entity_poly.pdbx_seq_one_letter_code
_entity_poly.pdbx_strand_id
1 'polypeptide(L)' 'MTSILDDIYDAYGTPGELKLFTEAIERWDINSIDQLPEYMKPCYVALFDVYKEIEEEMEKEGNQYRVHYAKEVVGHL' A
#
# COMPACT_ATOMS: atom_id res chain seq x y z
N MET A 1 7.58 -6.00 0.95
CA MET A 1 6.90 -4.74 0.58
C MET A 1 7.38 -3.54 1.39
N THR A 2 7.43 -3.63 2.72
CA THR A 2 7.84 -2.50 3.59
C THR A 2 9.18 -1.87 3.21
N SER A 3 10.22 -2.65 2.92
CA SER A 3 11.52 -2.11 2.48
C SER A 3 11.46 -1.34 1.14
N ILE A 4 10.56 -1.72 0.23
CA ILE A 4 10.42 -1.00 -1.05
C ILE A 4 9.70 0.33 -0.82
N LEU A 5 8.71 0.35 0.07
CA LEU A 5 8.07 1.60 0.49
C LEU A 5 9.12 2.51 1.15
N ASP A 6 9.90 1.99 2.09
CA ASP A 6 10.99 2.69 2.77
C ASP A 6 11.97 3.34 1.76
N ASP A 7 12.46 2.57 0.79
CA ASP A 7 13.34 3.09 -0.27
C ASP A 7 12.66 4.23 -1.08
N ILE A 8 11.37 4.10 -1.39
CA ILE A 8 10.61 5.16 -2.09
C ILE A 8 10.56 6.44 -1.25
N TYR A 9 10.27 6.35 0.04
CA TYR A 9 10.16 7.50 0.93
C TYR A 9 11.52 8.15 1.23
N ASP A 10 12.59 7.36 1.39
CA ASP A 10 13.89 7.85 1.84
C ASP A 10 14.84 8.25 0.69
N ALA A 11 14.70 7.67 -0.50
CA ALA A 11 15.68 7.83 -1.58
C ALA A 11 15.13 8.24 -2.95
N TYR A 12 13.91 7.83 -3.34
CA TYR A 12 13.44 8.00 -4.72
C TYR A 12 12.34 9.03 -4.92
N GLY A 13 11.42 9.17 -3.97
CA GLY A 13 10.25 10.02 -4.11
C GLY A 13 10.54 11.50 -3.86
N THR A 14 9.97 12.37 -4.70
CA THR A 14 9.92 13.80 -4.38
C THR A 14 8.78 14.11 -3.41
N PRO A 15 8.82 15.20 -2.62
CA PRO A 15 7.78 15.50 -1.65
C PRO A 15 6.35 15.56 -2.23
N GLY A 16 6.20 16.02 -3.47
CA GLY A 16 4.90 16.06 -4.15
C GLY A 16 4.38 14.67 -4.55
N GLU A 17 5.27 13.80 -5.02
CA GLU A 17 4.93 12.41 -5.36
C GLU A 17 4.62 11.59 -4.12
N LEU A 18 5.43 11.75 -3.06
CA LEU A 18 5.21 11.07 -1.77
C LEU A 18 3.87 11.45 -1.15
N LYS A 19 3.46 12.71 -1.27
CA LYS A 19 2.13 13.13 -0.80
C LYS A 19 1.00 12.38 -1.53
N LEU A 20 1.06 12.31 -2.87
CA LEU A 20 0.08 11.56 -3.66
C LEU A 20 0.10 10.07 -3.33
N PHE A 21 1.29 9.52 -3.09
CA PHE A 21 1.47 8.12 -2.73
C PHE A 21 0.89 7.80 -1.35
N THR A 22 1.17 8.63 -0.33
CA THR A 22 0.55 8.51 1.00
C THR A 22 -0.97 8.62 0.91
N GLU A 23 -1.52 9.62 0.21
CA GLU A 23 -2.97 9.79 0.04
C GLU A 23 -3.61 8.56 -0.65
N ALA A 24 -2.92 7.94 -1.61
CA ALA A 24 -3.38 6.73 -2.29
C ALA A 24 -3.34 5.50 -1.36
N ILE A 25 -2.34 5.38 -0.50
CA ILE A 25 -2.23 4.29 0.49
C ILE A 25 -3.29 4.46 1.60
N GLU A 26 -3.44 5.67 2.16
CA GLU A 26 -4.45 5.98 3.18
C GLU A 26 -5.87 5.70 2.71
N ARG A 27 -6.18 6.04 1.45
CA ARG A 27 -7.50 5.77 0.86
C ARG A 27 -7.75 4.27 0.65
N TRP A 28 -6.68 3.50 0.50
CA TRP A 28 -6.72 2.07 0.17
C TRP A 28 -7.64 1.77 -1.03
N ASP A 29 -7.60 2.63 -2.06
CA ASP A 29 -8.41 2.52 -3.28
C ASP A 29 -7.52 2.39 -4.52
N ILE A 30 -7.53 1.22 -5.15
CA ILE A 30 -6.72 0.89 -6.34
C ILE A 30 -6.93 1.87 -7.50
N ASN A 31 -8.09 2.54 -7.57
CA ASN A 31 -8.37 3.56 -8.60
C ASN A 31 -7.49 4.81 -8.45
N SER A 32 -6.83 4.99 -7.30
CA SER A 32 -5.85 6.07 -7.08
C SER A 32 -4.56 5.86 -7.89
N ILE A 33 -4.35 4.68 -8.47
CA ILE A 33 -3.12 4.34 -9.23
C ILE A 33 -2.85 5.29 -10.39
N ASP A 34 -3.89 5.82 -11.03
CA ASP A 34 -3.76 6.72 -12.18
C ASP A 34 -3.14 8.07 -11.81
N GLN A 35 -3.17 8.42 -10.52
CA GLN A 35 -2.60 9.67 -10.00
C GLN A 35 -1.12 9.52 -9.61
N LEU A 36 -0.59 8.29 -9.63
CA LEU A 36 0.78 8.00 -9.23
C LEU A 36 1.77 8.09 -10.40
N PRO A 37 3.03 8.47 -10.14
CA PRO A 37 4.12 8.32 -11.12
C PRO A 37 4.27 6.87 -11.59
N GLU A 38 4.63 6.68 -12.86
CA GLU A 38 4.77 5.34 -13.49
C GLU A 38 5.67 4.38 -12.71
N TYR A 39 6.74 4.88 -12.08
CA TYR A 39 7.67 4.03 -11.33
C TYR A 39 7.10 3.55 -9.98
N MET A 40 6.11 4.26 -9.41
CA MET A 40 5.47 3.90 -8.14
C MET A 40 4.30 2.91 -8.33
N LYS A 41 3.67 2.92 -9.51
CA LYS A 41 2.51 2.06 -9.82
C LYS A 41 2.75 0.57 -9.55
N PRO A 42 3.88 -0.04 -9.97
CA PRO A 42 4.13 -1.46 -9.69
C PRO A 42 4.21 -1.76 -8.18
N CYS A 43 4.80 -0.85 -7.40
CA CYS A 43 4.87 -1.01 -5.94
C CYS A 43 3.46 -0.92 -5.32
N TYR A 44 2.65 0.02 -5.78
CA TYR A 44 1.27 0.19 -5.33
C TYR A 44 0.42 -1.07 -5.62
N VAL A 45 0.49 -1.61 -6.84
CA VAL A 45 -0.24 -2.84 -7.21
C VAL A 45 0.23 -4.02 -6.36
N ALA A 46 1.54 -4.20 -6.22
CA ALA A 46 2.10 -5.29 -5.42
C ALA A 46 1.69 -5.19 -3.94
N LEU A 47 1.52 -3.98 -3.39
CA LEU A 47 1.00 -3.78 -2.05
C LEU A 47 -0.43 -4.31 -1.93
N PHE A 48 -1.31 -3.98 -2.88
CA PHE A 48 -2.68 -4.48 -2.89
C PHE A 48 -2.75 -6.01 -3.03
N ASP A 49 -1.97 -6.57 -3.96
CA ASP A 49 -1.96 -8.01 -4.21
C ASP A 49 -1.53 -8.80 -2.96
N VAL A 50 -0.47 -8.34 -2.27
CA VAL A 50 -0.01 -8.95 -1.02
C VAL A 50 -1.09 -8.90 0.07
N TYR A 51 -1.75 -7.74 0.25
CA TYR A 51 -2.79 -7.62 1.27
C TYR A 51 -4.05 -8.43 0.93
N LYS A 52 -4.38 -8.55 -0.35
CA LYS A 52 -5.47 -9.39 -0.83
C LYS A 52 -5.19 -10.87 -0.57
N GLU A 53 -3.98 -11.34 -0.87
CA GLU A 53 -3.56 -12.71 -0.58
C GLU A 53 -3.63 -13.01 0.94
N ILE A 54 -3.14 -12.08 1.78
CA ILE A 54 -3.25 -12.21 3.24
C ILE A 54 -4.71 -12.25 3.68
N GLU A 55 -5.58 -11.41 3.10
CA GLU A 55 -7.02 -11.39 3.41
C GLU A 55 -7.70 -12.71 3.08
N GLU A 56 -7.43 -13.27 1.89
CA GLU A 56 -7.94 -14.58 1.46
C GLU A 56 -7.45 -15.72 2.37
N GLU A 57 -6.19 -15.71 2.83
CA GLU A 57 -5.70 -16.72 3.77
C GLU A 57 -6.30 -16.55 5.17
N MET A 58 -6.44 -15.31 5.66
CA MET A 58 -7.03 -15.03 6.97
C MET A 58 -8.53 -15.30 7.02
N GLU A 59 -9.25 -15.13 5.91
CA GLU A 59 -10.68 -15.46 5.78
C GLU A 59 -10.93 -16.95 6.03
N LYS A 60 -10.05 -17.84 5.52
CA LYS A 60 -10.15 -19.30 5.74
C LYS A 60 -10.13 -19.69 7.22
N GLU A 61 -9.48 -18.89 8.06
CA GLU A 61 -9.36 -19.10 9.49
C GLU A 61 -10.35 -18.24 10.33
N GLY A 62 -11.20 -17.43 9.68
CA GLY A 62 -12.10 -16.49 10.34
C GLY A 62 -11.38 -15.29 10.98
N ASN A 63 -10.13 -15.02 10.59
CA ASN A 63 -9.23 -14.03 11.17
C ASN A 63 -9.06 -12.75 10.32
N GLN A 64 -9.91 -12.54 9.30
CA GLN A 64 -9.84 -11.41 8.36
C GLN A 64 -9.74 -10.01 9.01
N TYR A 65 -10.30 -9.84 10.22
CA TYR A 65 -10.21 -8.58 10.98
C TYR A 65 -8.75 -8.17 11.29
N ARG A 66 -7.82 -9.12 11.35
CA ARG A 66 -6.38 -8.85 11.56
C ARG A 66 -5.77 -8.07 10.39
N VAL A 67 -6.29 -8.28 9.19
CA VAL A 67 -5.83 -7.58 7.99
C VAL A 67 -6.23 -6.11 8.03
N HIS A 68 -7.41 -5.80 8.59
CA HIS A 68 -7.82 -4.41 8.81
C HIS A 68 -6.80 -3.65 9.68
N TYR A 69 -6.39 -4.25 10.80
CA TYR A 69 -5.37 -3.66 11.67
C TYR A 69 -4.02 -3.49 10.95
N ALA A 70 -3.62 -4.45 10.11
CA ALA A 70 -2.39 -4.34 9.34
C ALA A 70 -2.46 -3.20 8.30
N LYS A 71 -3.59 -3.04 7.60
CA LYS A 71 -3.84 -1.95 6.64
C LYS A 71 -3.77 -0.58 7.33
N GLU A 72 -4.35 -0.44 8.53
CA GLU A 72 -4.27 0.80 9.32
C GLU A 72 -2.83 1.18 9.65
N VAL A 73 -1.99 0.24 10.09
CA VAL A 73 -0.58 0.53 10.44
C VAL A 73 0.19 1.01 9.21
N VAL A 74 -0.04 0.41 8.04
CA VAL A 74 0.62 0.84 6.79
C VAL A 74 0.12 2.19 6.30
N GLY A 75 -1.16 2.52 6.52
CA GLY A 75 -1.71 3.84 6.19
C GLY A 75 -1.15 4.99 7.03
N HIS A 76 -0.34 4.72 8.05
CA HIS A 76 0.28 5.74 8.91
C HIS A 76 1.82 5.72 8.83
N LEU A 77 2.40 5.02 7.85
CA LEU A 77 3.83 5.10 7.50
C LEU A 77 4.11 6.37 6.71
#